data_AF-X1FNK1-F1
#
_entry.id   AF-X1FNK1-F1
#
_cell.length_a   1.000
_cell.length_b   1.000
_cell.length_c   1.000
_cell.angle_alpha   90.00
_cell.angle_beta   90.00
_cell.angle_gamma   90.00
#
_symmetry.space_group_name_H-M   'P 1'
#
loop_
_entity.id
_entity.type
_entity.pdbx_description
1 polymer ?
#
loop_
_entity_poly.entity_id
_entity_poly.type
_entity_poly.pdbx_seq_one_letter_code
_entity_poly.pdbx_strand_id
1 'polypeptide(L)'
;MIETGNSSIEEQLKKLALSEGAVLVGICSAESIKDKEFSNPNYLLPGAKSVISIAINFDDEVVEKYLSKEDQMALCLEEGITTKNLKRIAEKIKIFLEEKGFRAVNCDCNYDYRNINTKSKTTIVSSLRMLIDLINKQKDENIELNKQEEKSLM
;
A
#
# COMPACT_ATOMS: atom_id res chain seq x y z
N MET A 1 2.97 39.31 19.72
CA MET A 1 1.73 39.13 18.92
C MET A 1 2.00 37.97 17.98
N ILE A 2 1.41 36.81 18.24
CA ILE A 2 1.51 35.64 17.34
C ILE A 2 0.23 35.66 16.53
N GLU A 3 0.32 35.95 15.23
CA GLU A 3 -0.80 35.85 14.31
C GLU A 3 -1.26 34.40 14.26
N THR A 4 -2.36 34.09 14.94
CA THR A 4 -3.16 32.89 14.68
C THR A 4 -3.91 33.11 13.36
N GLY A 5 -3.19 33.07 12.24
CA GLY A 5 -3.79 32.94 10.93
C GLY A 5 -4.39 31.54 10.82
N ASN A 6 -5.71 31.44 10.64
CA ASN A 6 -6.38 30.18 10.37
C ASN A 6 -5.80 29.59 9.06
N SER A 7 -4.82 28.70 9.18
CA SER A 7 -4.19 28.02 8.05
C SER A 7 -5.27 27.33 7.22
N SER A 8 -5.20 27.41 5.89
CA SER A 8 -6.23 26.81 5.04
C SER A 8 -6.30 25.29 5.25
N ILE A 9 -7.44 24.68 4.93
CA ILE A 9 -7.56 23.20 4.98
C ILE A 9 -6.47 22.53 4.15
N GLU A 10 -6.12 23.11 3.01
CA GLU A 10 -5.06 22.61 2.15
C GLU A 10 -3.70 22.64 2.85
N GLU A 11 -3.35 23.74 3.52
CA GLU A 11 -2.09 23.85 4.27
C GLU A 11 -2.05 22.90 5.46
N GLN A 12 -3.16 22.78 6.20
CA GLN A 12 -3.27 21.85 7.33
C GLN A 12 -3.08 20.40 6.86
N LEU A 13 -3.70 20.02 5.74
CA LEU A 13 -3.57 18.70 5.15
C LEU A 13 -2.14 18.42 4.68
N LYS A 14 -1.51 19.37 3.99
CA LYS A 14 -0.12 19.25 3.56
C LYS A 14 0.82 19.10 4.76
N LYS A 15 0.64 19.91 5.80
CA LYS A 15 1.41 19.80 7.06
C LYS A 15 1.22 18.43 7.72
N LEU A 16 -0.02 17.94 7.80
CA LEU A 16 -0.32 16.60 8.33
C LEU A 16 0.46 15.54 7.54
N ALA A 17 0.30 15.50 6.23
CA ALA A 17 0.94 14.50 5.39
C ALA A 17 2.47 14.53 5.51
N LEU A 18 3.10 15.71 5.47
CA LEU A 18 4.54 15.88 5.65
C LEU A 18 5.00 15.42 7.04
N SER A 19 4.27 15.77 8.10
CA SER A 19 4.60 15.33 9.48
C SER A 19 4.49 13.82 9.67
N GLU A 20 3.69 13.16 8.83
CA GLU A 20 3.46 11.71 8.84
C GLU A 20 4.47 10.94 7.98
N GLY A 21 5.42 11.64 7.33
CA GLY A 21 6.51 11.06 6.57
C GLY A 21 6.39 11.21 5.06
N ALA A 22 5.36 11.89 4.53
CA ALA A 22 5.33 12.24 3.11
C ALA A 22 6.49 13.20 2.77
N VAL A 23 7.11 13.02 1.60
CA VAL A 23 8.12 13.95 1.08
C VAL A 23 7.51 14.97 0.13
N LEU A 24 6.37 14.63 -0.49
CA LEU A 24 5.65 15.47 -1.43
C LEU A 24 4.15 15.24 -1.33
N VAL A 25 3.39 16.32 -1.49
CA VAL A 25 1.93 16.30 -1.46
C VAL A 25 1.41 17.23 -2.56
N GLY A 26 0.64 16.68 -3.50
CA GLY A 26 -0.01 17.40 -4.58
C GLY A 26 -1.52 17.34 -4.46
N ILE A 27 -2.21 18.42 -4.82
CA ILE A 27 -3.67 18.47 -4.91
C ILE A 27 -4.03 19.00 -6.29
N CYS A 28 -4.95 18.33 -6.98
CA CYS A 28 -5.51 18.83 -8.24
C CYS A 28 -7.03 18.74 -8.22
N SER A 29 -7.69 19.51 -9.08
CA SER A 29 -9.14 19.40 -9.25
C SER A 29 -9.50 18.19 -10.10
N ALA A 30 -10.62 17.54 -9.80
CA ALA A 30 -11.16 16.45 -10.62
C ALA A 30 -11.38 16.88 -12.07
N GLU A 31 -11.80 18.14 -12.26
CA GLU A 31 -11.99 18.75 -13.57
C GLU A 31 -10.70 18.79 -14.40
N SER A 32 -9.56 19.10 -13.79
CA SER A 32 -8.26 19.19 -14.49
C SER A 32 -7.75 17.85 -15.05
N ILE A 33 -8.34 16.74 -14.61
CA ILE A 33 -7.96 15.39 -15.02
C ILE A 33 -9.12 14.60 -15.63
N LYS A 34 -10.27 15.24 -15.89
CA LYS A 34 -11.47 14.56 -16.39
C LYS A 34 -11.28 13.88 -17.74
N ASP A 35 -10.46 14.49 -18.62
CA ASP A 35 -10.20 14.02 -19.98
C ASP A 35 -9.04 13.00 -20.03
N LYS A 36 -8.45 12.68 -18.87
CA LYS A 36 -7.41 11.65 -18.76
C LYS A 36 -8.07 10.29 -18.56
N GLU A 37 -7.83 9.40 -19.50
CA GLU A 37 -8.48 8.08 -19.62
C GLU A 37 -8.40 7.22 -18.34
N PHE A 38 -7.35 7.38 -17.52
CA PHE A 38 -7.10 6.56 -16.32
C PHE A 38 -7.17 7.32 -15.00
N SER A 39 -7.63 8.57 -15.01
CA SER A 39 -7.55 9.42 -13.83
C SER A 39 -8.88 10.02 -13.40
N ASN A 40 -10.01 9.55 -13.93
CA ASN A 40 -11.32 10.05 -13.53
C ASN A 40 -11.65 9.60 -12.09
N PRO A 41 -11.70 10.51 -11.10
CA PRO A 41 -11.90 10.15 -9.70
C PRO A 41 -13.34 9.71 -9.39
N ASN A 42 -14.30 9.96 -10.30
CA ASN A 42 -15.70 9.58 -10.11
C ASN A 42 -15.92 8.06 -10.08
N TYR A 43 -14.96 7.26 -10.58
CA TYR A 43 -15.02 5.81 -10.44
C TYR A 43 -14.91 5.34 -8.99
N LEU A 44 -14.18 6.08 -8.14
CA LEU A 44 -14.00 5.76 -6.73
C LEU A 44 -14.97 6.53 -5.83
N LEU A 45 -15.16 7.83 -6.12
CA LEU A 45 -16.06 8.70 -5.36
C LEU A 45 -16.90 9.56 -6.32
N PRO A 46 -18.14 9.15 -6.62
CA PRO A 46 -19.04 9.95 -7.44
C PRO A 46 -19.23 11.37 -6.89
N GLY A 47 -18.96 12.38 -7.72
CA GLY A 47 -18.99 13.79 -7.34
C GLY A 47 -17.71 14.27 -6.65
N ALA A 48 -16.58 13.56 -6.80
CA ALA A 48 -15.27 14.02 -6.34
C ALA A 48 -14.90 15.35 -6.99
N LYS A 49 -14.40 16.29 -6.18
CA LYS A 49 -13.98 17.63 -6.65
C LYS A 49 -12.47 17.77 -6.76
N SER A 50 -11.72 16.95 -6.04
CA SER A 50 -10.27 17.04 -5.95
C SER A 50 -9.66 15.66 -5.76
N VAL A 51 -8.40 15.53 -6.17
CA VAL A 51 -7.55 14.37 -5.93
C VAL A 51 -6.31 14.83 -5.17
N ILE A 52 -5.91 14.04 -4.18
CA ILE A 52 -4.71 14.27 -3.39
C ILE A 52 -3.73 13.15 -3.72
N SER A 53 -2.50 13.51 -4.05
CA SER A 53 -1.40 12.59 -4.30
C SER A 53 -0.32 12.83 -3.25
N ILE A 54 0.22 11.75 -2.71
CA ILE A 54 1.31 11.76 -1.73
C ILE A 54 2.46 10.88 -2.24
N ALA A 55 3.68 11.27 -1.93
CA ALA A 55 4.87 10.49 -2.23
C ALA A 55 5.73 10.31 -0.98
N ILE A 56 6.46 9.22 -0.94
CA ILE A 56 7.53 8.92 0.00
C ILE A 56 8.72 8.36 -0.78
N ASN A 57 9.92 8.58 -0.26
CA ASN A 57 11.12 8.04 -0.87
C ASN A 57 11.27 6.56 -0.53
N PHE A 58 11.87 5.81 -1.45
CA PHE A 58 12.55 4.58 -1.10
C PHE A 58 13.90 4.90 -0.45
N ASP A 59 14.44 3.93 0.28
CA ASP A 59 15.82 3.98 0.75
C ASP A 59 16.82 4.02 -0.42
N ASP A 60 17.75 4.99 -0.39
CA ASP A 60 18.71 5.23 -1.48
C ASP A 60 19.65 4.03 -1.67
N GLU A 61 20.07 3.33 -0.60
CA GLU A 61 20.94 2.15 -0.71
C GLU A 61 20.20 0.98 -1.35
N VAL A 62 18.92 0.80 -1.03
CA VAL A 62 18.07 -0.22 -1.66
C VAL A 62 17.94 0.05 -3.16
N VAL A 63 17.69 1.30 -3.53
CA VAL A 63 17.60 1.71 -4.94
C VAL A 63 18.94 1.50 -5.66
N GLU A 64 20.05 1.87 -5.04
CA GLU A 64 21.39 1.68 -5.61
C GLU A 64 21.68 0.20 -5.89
N LYS A 65 21.46 -0.68 -4.90
CA LYS A 65 21.66 -2.15 -5.04
C LYS A 65 20.77 -2.78 -6.10
N TYR A 66 19.54 -2.27 -6.23
CA TYR A 66 18.64 -2.72 -7.28
C TYR A 66 19.14 -2.32 -8.66
N LEU A 67 19.53 -1.04 -8.85
CA LEU A 67 20.01 -0.52 -10.12
C LEU A 67 21.37 -1.11 -10.54
N SER A 68 22.23 -1.44 -9.57
CA SER A 68 23.49 -2.16 -9.81
C SER A 68 23.29 -3.66 -10.07
N LYS A 69 22.05 -4.18 -9.94
CA LYS A 69 21.65 -5.59 -10.11
C LYS A 69 22.27 -6.53 -9.07
N GLU A 70 22.63 -6.01 -7.91
CA GLU A 70 23.18 -6.79 -6.80
C GLU A 70 22.08 -7.48 -5.98
N ASP A 71 20.97 -6.78 -5.75
CA ASP A 71 19.85 -7.31 -4.97
C ASP A 71 18.50 -6.81 -5.51
N GLN A 72 17.79 -7.70 -6.21
CA GLN A 72 16.45 -7.42 -6.71
C GLN A 72 15.38 -7.51 -5.60
N MET A 73 15.58 -8.35 -4.60
CA MET A 73 14.56 -8.67 -3.58
C MET A 73 14.44 -7.56 -2.54
N ALA A 74 15.53 -6.83 -2.28
CA ALA A 74 15.51 -5.66 -1.41
C ALA A 74 14.48 -4.61 -1.87
N LEU A 75 14.39 -4.31 -3.17
CA LEU A 75 13.41 -3.35 -3.68
C LEU A 75 11.97 -3.84 -3.50
N CYS A 76 11.70 -5.13 -3.74
CA CYS A 76 10.35 -5.69 -3.55
C CYS A 76 9.89 -5.61 -2.08
N LEU A 77 10.81 -5.82 -1.13
CA LEU A 77 10.51 -5.65 0.29
C LEU A 77 10.24 -4.17 0.63
N GLU A 78 11.10 -3.28 0.12
CA GLU A 78 10.98 -1.83 0.30
C GLU A 78 9.67 -1.28 -0.28
N GLU A 79 9.25 -1.74 -1.46
CA GLU A 79 7.95 -1.42 -2.07
C GLU A 79 6.78 -1.77 -1.14
N GLY A 80 6.83 -2.94 -0.49
CA GLY A 80 5.80 -3.38 0.45
C GLY A 80 5.73 -2.51 1.71
N ILE A 81 6.89 -2.18 2.29
CA ILE A 81 7.00 -1.31 3.47
C ILE A 81 6.50 0.11 3.12
N THR A 82 6.96 0.63 2.00
CA THR A 82 6.60 1.95 1.47
C THR A 82 5.10 2.02 1.18
N THR A 83 4.53 1.03 0.51
CA THR A 83 3.09 0.96 0.24
C THR A 83 2.27 0.96 1.53
N LYS A 84 2.71 0.22 2.55
CA LYS A 84 2.06 0.23 3.87
C LYS A 84 2.10 1.61 4.51
N ASN A 85 3.23 2.32 4.40
CA ASN A 85 3.38 3.68 4.90
C ASN A 85 2.48 4.68 4.15
N LEU A 86 2.41 4.61 2.82
CA LEU A 86 1.50 5.42 2.02
C LEU A 86 0.05 5.22 2.44
N LYS A 87 -0.39 3.97 2.60
CA LYS A 87 -1.76 3.66 3.05
C LYS A 87 -2.06 4.23 4.44
N ARG A 88 -1.10 4.17 5.37
CA ARG A 88 -1.22 4.76 6.71
C ARG A 88 -1.39 6.28 6.65
N ILE A 89 -0.58 6.97 5.84
CA ILE A 89 -0.67 8.43 5.65
C ILE A 89 -2.02 8.80 5.01
N ALA A 90 -2.43 8.06 3.97
CA ALA A 90 -3.70 8.27 3.28
C ALA A 90 -4.90 8.13 4.22
N GLU A 91 -4.91 7.13 5.11
CA GLU A 91 -5.98 6.96 6.10
C GLU A 91 -6.06 8.14 7.08
N LYS A 92 -4.92 8.66 7.56
CA LYS A 92 -4.90 9.85 8.41
C LYS A 92 -5.45 11.08 7.70
N ILE A 93 -5.10 11.29 6.44
CA ILE A 93 -5.62 12.38 5.62
C ILE A 93 -7.14 12.23 5.43
N LYS A 94 -7.61 11.03 5.13
CA LYS A 94 -9.03 10.73 4.96
C LYS A 94 -9.81 11.06 6.22
N ILE A 95 -9.37 10.58 7.39
CA ILE A 95 -10.00 10.88 8.68
C ILE A 95 -10.04 12.39 8.92
N PHE A 96 -8.92 13.10 8.71
CA PHE A 96 -8.87 14.55 8.84
C PHE A 96 -9.90 15.27 7.96
N LEU A 97 -10.07 14.84 6.71
CA LEU A 97 -11.06 15.42 5.79
C LEU A 97 -12.50 15.12 6.22
N GLU A 98 -12.77 13.89 6.67
CA GLU A 98 -14.08 13.47 7.17
C GLU A 98 -14.48 14.24 8.43
N GLU A 99 -13.55 14.47 9.36
CA GLU A 99 -13.75 15.31 10.55
C GLU A 99 -14.06 16.77 10.21
N LYS A 100 -13.60 17.25 9.05
CA LYS A 100 -13.94 18.58 8.51
C LYS A 100 -15.23 18.59 7.69
N GLY A 101 -15.93 17.46 7.58
CA GLY A 101 -17.21 17.33 6.89
C GLY A 101 -17.12 17.03 5.39
N PHE A 102 -15.95 16.65 4.88
CA PHE A 102 -15.79 16.24 3.48
C PHE A 102 -15.95 14.72 3.32
N ARG A 103 -16.41 14.29 2.14
CA ARG A 103 -16.31 12.87 1.75
C ARG A 103 -14.93 12.62 1.18
N ALA A 104 -14.26 11.57 1.65
CA ALA A 104 -12.95 11.16 1.15
C ALA A 104 -12.91 9.63 0.97
N VAL A 105 -12.14 9.18 -0.02
CA VAL A 105 -11.90 7.75 -0.26
C VAL A 105 -10.43 7.54 -0.61
N ASN A 106 -9.85 6.47 -0.07
CA ASN A 106 -8.50 6.07 -0.42
C ASN A 106 -8.51 5.25 -1.70
N CYS A 107 -7.54 5.50 -2.57
CA CYS A 107 -7.29 4.68 -3.75
C CYS A 107 -6.36 3.51 -3.36
N ASP A 108 -6.69 2.31 -3.80
CA ASP A 108 -5.80 1.16 -3.64
C ASP A 108 -4.71 1.16 -4.72
N CYS A 109 -3.55 0.58 -4.37
CA CYS A 109 -2.50 0.31 -5.34
C CYS A 109 -3.02 -0.63 -6.41
N ASN A 110 -3.05 -0.15 -7.66
CA ASN A 110 -3.51 -0.97 -8.76
C ASN A 110 -2.40 -1.92 -9.21
N TYR A 111 -2.45 -3.17 -8.75
CA TYR A 111 -1.58 -4.25 -9.23
C TYR A 111 -2.08 -4.87 -10.55
N ASP A 112 -3.33 -4.57 -10.94
CA ASP A 112 -3.95 -5.06 -12.17
C ASP A 112 -4.04 -3.93 -13.19
N TYR A 113 -3.01 -3.78 -14.02
CA TYR A 113 -3.13 -2.93 -15.20
C TYR A 113 -4.14 -3.56 -16.17
N ARG A 114 -5.36 -2.99 -16.23
CA ARG A 114 -6.43 -3.33 -17.20
C ARG A 114 -6.70 -4.84 -17.36
N ASN A 115 -7.06 -5.53 -16.28
CA ASN A 115 -7.81 -6.78 -16.41
C ASN A 115 -9.31 -6.49 -16.56
N ILE A 116 -9.68 -5.99 -17.74
CA ILE A 116 -11.08 -5.91 -18.19
C ILE A 116 -11.69 -7.33 -18.33
N ASN A 117 -10.88 -8.41 -18.28
CA ASN A 117 -11.44 -9.75 -18.34
C ASN A 117 -10.58 -10.92 -17.80
N THR A 118 -9.94 -10.81 -16.64
CA THR A 118 -9.35 -12.00 -16.02
C THR A 118 -9.56 -12.02 -14.51
N LYS A 119 -9.99 -13.19 -14.04
CA LYS A 119 -10.25 -13.53 -12.64
C LYS A 119 -8.94 -13.48 -11.86
N SER A 120 -8.47 -12.28 -11.49
CA SER A 120 -7.30 -12.10 -10.62
C SER A 120 -7.68 -12.42 -9.18
N LYS A 121 -7.81 -13.72 -8.87
CA LYS A 121 -8.00 -14.26 -7.51
C LYS A 121 -6.91 -15.26 -7.13
N THR A 122 -5.83 -15.37 -7.91
CA THR A 122 -5.02 -16.60 -7.90
C THR A 122 -3.71 -16.49 -7.10
N THR A 123 -3.09 -15.31 -6.99
CA THR A 123 -1.73 -15.20 -6.43
C THR A 123 -1.66 -15.25 -4.89
N ILE A 124 -2.67 -14.72 -4.20
CA ILE A 124 -2.77 -14.84 -2.73
C ILE A 124 -3.05 -16.29 -2.34
N VAL A 125 -3.86 -16.99 -3.13
CA VAL A 125 -4.22 -18.40 -2.88
C VAL A 125 -3.00 -19.31 -3.06
N SER A 126 -2.17 -19.10 -4.09
CA SER A 126 -1.00 -19.96 -4.34
C SER A 126 0.04 -19.89 -3.23
N SER A 127 0.34 -18.70 -2.72
CA SER A 127 1.34 -18.50 -1.66
C SER A 127 0.85 -19.07 -0.32
N LEU A 128 -0.45 -18.89 0.01
CA LEU A 128 -1.07 -19.53 1.17
C LEU A 128 -1.12 -21.05 1.04
N ARG A 129 -1.36 -21.59 -0.17
CA ARG A 129 -1.37 -23.03 -0.43
C ARG A 129 0.01 -23.63 -0.23
N MET A 130 1.06 -22.99 -0.76
CA MET A 130 2.44 -23.41 -0.52
C MET A 130 2.79 -23.42 0.98
N LEU A 131 2.38 -22.40 1.74
CA LEU A 131 2.60 -22.35 3.19
C LEU A 131 1.88 -23.51 3.91
N ILE A 132 0.61 -23.77 3.55
CA ILE A 132 -0.17 -24.88 4.11
C ILE A 132 0.47 -26.23 3.77
N ASP A 133 0.93 -26.42 2.53
CA ASP A 133 1.58 -27.65 2.10
C ASP A 133 2.91 -27.88 2.85
N LEU A 134 3.68 -26.82 3.10
CA LEU A 134 4.90 -26.89 3.91
C LEU A 134 4.61 -27.25 5.37
N ILE A 135 3.58 -26.64 5.98
CA ILE A 135 3.15 -26.94 7.36
C ILE A 135 2.71 -28.40 7.47
N ASN A 136 1.92 -28.88 6.51
CA ASN A 136 1.45 -30.27 6.49
C ASN A 136 2.61 -31.25 6.31
N LYS A 137 3.55 -30.95 5.41
CA LYS A 137 4.75 -31.78 5.20
C LYS A 137 5.59 -31.89 6.48
N GLN A 138 5.82 -30.79 7.20
CA GLN A 138 6.51 -30.82 8.49
C GLN A 138 5.77 -31.65 9.53
N LYS A 139 4.44 -31.60 9.54
CA LYS A 139 3.63 -32.37 10.48
C LYS A 139 3.72 -33.88 10.20
N ASP A 140 3.69 -34.27 8.92
CA ASP A 140 3.79 -35.66 8.51
C ASP A 140 5.19 -36.24 8.82
N GLU A 141 6.26 -35.48 8.56
CA GLU A 141 7.63 -35.86 8.92
C GLU A 141 7.78 -36.08 10.43
N ASN A 142 7.26 -35.17 11.27
CA ASN A 142 7.30 -35.33 12.72
C ASN A 142 6.53 -36.56 13.23
N ILE A 143 5.43 -36.95 12.57
CA ILE A 143 4.66 -38.16 12.92
C ILE A 143 5.45 -39.44 12.57
N GLU A 144 6.17 -39.46 11.45
CA GLU A 144 6.99 -40.60 11.06
C GLU A 144 8.19 -40.81 11.98
N LEU A 145 8.88 -39.73 12.37
CA LEU A 145 9.97 -39.77 13.35
C LEU A 145 9.50 -40.35 14.68
N ASN A 146 8.37 -39.88 15.20
CA ASN A 146 7.84 -40.32 16.49
C ASN A 146 7.47 -41.83 16.47
N LYS A 147 6.94 -42.33 15.35
CA LYS A 147 6.65 -43.77 15.16
C LYS A 147 7.93 -44.62 15.03
N GLN A 148 8.98 -44.09 14.41
CA GLN A 148 10.28 -44.77 14.34
C GLN A 148 10.95 -44.83 15.71
N GLU A 149 10.86 -43.76 16.50
CA GLU A 149 11.35 -43.71 17.88
C GLU A 149 10.61 -44.70 18.77
N GLU A 150 9.26 -44.75 18.72
CA GLU A 150 8.45 -45.74 19.44
C GLU A 150 8.81 -47.19 19.05
N LYS A 151 9.10 -47.43 17.77
CA LYS A 151 9.50 -48.76 17.28
C LYS A 151 10.94 -49.13 17.64
N SER A 152 11.81 -48.16 17.90
CA SER A 152 13.18 -48.39 18.38
C SER A 152 13.26 -48.59 19.90
N LEU A 153 12.18 -48.27 20.63
CA LEU A 153 12.05 -48.43 22.08
C LEU A 153 11.36 -49.75 22.50
N MET A 154 10.85 -50.53 21.55
CA MET A 154 10.36 -51.91 21.72
C MET A 154 11.40 -52.93 21.31
#